data_AF-V2US59-F1
#
_entry.id   AF-V2US59-F1
#
_cell.length_a   1.000
_cell.length_b   1.000
_cell.length_c   1.000
_cell.angle_alpha   90.00
_cell.angle_beta   90.00
_cell.angle_gamma   90.00
#
_symmetry.space_group_name_H-M   'P 1'
#
loop_
_entity.id
_entity.type
_entity.pdbx_description
1 polymer ?
#
loop_
_entity_poly.entity_id
_entity_poly.type
_entity_poly.pdbx_seq_one_letter_code
_entity_poly.pdbx_strand_id
1 'polypeptide(L)'
;MMNQRSQQGATLIVVLIILLFMTIIGTLAIRQSLVSLNIATNGQAQQLMFENSDAALFKIEDPTQVENQLATNGMFAYFDSDDHKTDELVFCYKGANSTFFNLQNASVISSDGTTTKNGVAGYCQSTWFSTGRSAILTQVYLTQVASNSKPLANFTLGTSAGQSTNVSNTTKSISVTVISVLPSFSSASSSDIEDCFKKNKDEVGTCFGDLNIPYNVQRADYTVGAIPTLKTS
;
A
#
# COMPACT_ATOMS: atom_id res chain seq x y z
N MET A 1 -20.45 -49.38 67.06
CA MET A 1 -20.22 -49.97 65.73
C MET A 1 -21.10 -49.25 64.73
N MET A 2 -20.51 -48.87 63.57
CA MET A 2 -21.14 -48.28 62.36
C MET A 2 -21.76 -46.87 62.54
N ASN A 3 -21.68 -45.92 61.60
CA ASN A 3 -21.45 -46.05 60.16
C ASN A 3 -20.94 -44.70 59.56
N GLN A 4 -19.63 -44.59 59.26
CA GLN A 4 -19.02 -43.40 58.64
C GLN A 4 -19.04 -43.41 57.08
N ARG A 5 -19.92 -44.22 56.47
CA ARG A 5 -19.90 -44.45 55.01
C ARG A 5 -20.66 -43.42 54.15
N SER A 6 -21.31 -42.42 54.74
CA SER A 6 -22.14 -41.45 53.99
C SER A 6 -21.48 -40.09 53.71
N GLN A 7 -20.34 -39.76 54.33
CA GLN A 7 -19.72 -38.43 54.16
C GLN A 7 -18.56 -38.40 53.15
N GLN A 8 -17.93 -39.54 52.87
CA GLN A 8 -16.79 -39.59 51.93
C GLN A 8 -17.19 -39.43 50.45
N GLY A 9 -18.45 -39.68 50.10
CA GLY A 9 -18.96 -39.47 48.74
C GLY A 9 -19.30 -38.01 48.42
N ALA A 10 -19.81 -37.27 49.41
CA ALA A 10 -20.22 -35.87 49.23
C ALA A 10 -19.02 -34.93 49.06
N THR A 11 -17.93 -35.16 49.78
CA THR A 11 -16.69 -34.37 49.64
C THR A 11 -16.06 -34.54 48.26
N LEU A 12 -16.10 -35.75 47.70
CA LEU A 12 -15.54 -36.03 46.37
C LEU A 12 -16.32 -35.30 45.26
N ILE A 13 -17.65 -35.24 45.35
CA ILE A 13 -18.50 -34.49 44.41
C ILE A 13 -18.22 -32.99 44.50
N VAL A 14 -18.14 -32.43 45.71
CA VAL A 14 -17.89 -31.00 45.93
C VAL A 14 -16.52 -30.60 45.37
N VAL A 15 -15.47 -31.38 45.64
CA VAL A 15 -14.12 -31.11 45.10
C VAL A 15 -14.11 -31.17 43.58
N LEU A 16 -14.81 -32.14 42.98
CA LEU A 16 -14.85 -32.31 41.52
C LEU A 16 -15.56 -31.14 40.84
N ILE A 17 -16.63 -30.61 41.44
CA ILE A 17 -17.31 -29.39 40.97
C ILE A 17 -16.41 -28.16 41.09
N ILE A 18 -15.67 -28.01 42.20
CA ILE A 18 -14.74 -26.89 42.37
C ILE A 18 -13.61 -26.95 41.33
N LEU A 19 -13.05 -28.13 41.07
CA LEU A 19 -12.03 -28.33 40.03
C LEU A 19 -12.59 -28.03 38.62
N LEU A 20 -13.84 -28.37 38.35
CA LEU A 20 -14.52 -28.02 37.10
C LEU A 20 -14.62 -26.50 36.93
N PHE A 21 -15.03 -25.77 37.97
CA PHE A 21 -15.11 -24.31 37.89
C PHE A 21 -13.74 -23.66 37.70
N MET A 22 -12.71 -24.14 38.40
CA MET A 22 -11.35 -23.63 38.26
C MET A 22 -10.78 -23.87 36.86
N THR A 23 -11.08 -25.02 36.24
CA THR A 23 -10.65 -25.31 34.86
C THR A 23 -11.39 -24.47 33.81
N ILE A 24 -12.69 -24.21 33.99
CA ILE A 24 -13.45 -23.31 33.10
C ILE A 24 -12.91 -21.87 33.18
N ILE A 25 -12.70 -21.34 34.38
CA ILE A 25 -12.15 -19.99 34.55
C ILE A 25 -10.71 -19.91 34.02
N GLY A 26 -9.89 -20.94 34.28
CA GLY A 26 -8.53 -21.02 33.76
C GLY A 26 -8.45 -21.06 32.23
N THR A 27 -9.30 -21.85 31.58
CA THR A 27 -9.36 -21.91 30.11
C THR A 27 -9.88 -20.62 29.47
N LEU A 28 -10.83 -19.93 30.11
CA LEU A 28 -11.31 -18.62 29.67
C LEU A 28 -10.22 -17.54 29.80
N ALA A 29 -9.47 -17.53 30.90
CA ALA A 29 -8.35 -16.59 31.08
C ALA A 29 -7.27 -16.78 30.01
N ILE A 30 -6.87 -18.03 29.74
CA ILE A 30 -5.89 -18.35 28.70
C ILE A 30 -6.42 -17.93 27.31
N ARG A 31 -7.70 -18.18 27.01
CA ARG A 31 -8.31 -17.73 25.75
C ARG A 31 -8.29 -16.21 25.63
N GLN A 32 -8.62 -15.47 26.68
CA GLN A 32 -8.57 -14.01 26.67
C GLN A 32 -7.14 -13.49 26.45
N SER A 33 -6.13 -14.09 27.07
CA SER A 33 -4.73 -13.72 26.86
C SER A 33 -4.25 -13.99 25.43
N LEU A 34 -4.59 -15.14 24.84
CA LEU A 34 -4.24 -15.47 23.46
C LEU A 34 -4.99 -14.59 22.44
N VAL A 35 -6.26 -14.28 22.70
CA VAL A 35 -7.06 -13.38 21.88
C VAL A 35 -6.48 -11.96 21.94
N SER A 36 -6.08 -11.48 23.12
CA SER A 36 -5.48 -10.16 23.29
C SER A 36 -4.14 -10.03 22.57
N LEU A 37 -3.31 -11.09 22.58
CA LEU A 37 -2.05 -11.12 21.85
C LEU A 37 -2.27 -11.12 20.34
N ASN A 38 -3.18 -11.96 19.82
CA ASN A 38 -3.49 -11.98 18.38
C ASN A 38 -4.08 -10.65 17.88
N ILE A 39 -4.90 -9.96 18.68
CA ILE A 39 -5.44 -8.64 18.35
C ILE A 39 -4.33 -7.58 18.38
N ALA A 40 -3.44 -7.62 19.37
CA ALA A 40 -2.31 -6.70 19.47
C ALA A 40 -1.29 -6.90 18.33
N THR A 41 -0.99 -8.14 17.94
CA THR A 41 -0.07 -8.45 16.85
C THR A 41 -0.65 -8.08 15.49
N ASN A 42 -1.95 -8.30 15.24
CA ASN A 42 -2.61 -7.81 14.02
C ASN A 42 -2.70 -6.28 13.99
N GLY A 43 -2.95 -5.62 15.12
CA GLY A 43 -2.95 -4.16 15.22
C GLY A 43 -1.59 -3.53 14.91
N GLN A 44 -0.50 -4.11 15.45
CA GLN A 44 0.87 -3.68 15.17
C GLN A 44 1.27 -3.89 13.70
N ALA A 45 0.87 -5.02 13.12
CA ALA A 45 1.05 -5.31 11.70
C ALA A 45 0.37 -4.26 10.82
N GLN A 46 -0.90 -3.93 11.12
CA GLN A 46 -1.65 -2.92 10.37
C GLN A 46 -1.04 -1.53 10.48
N GLN A 47 -0.62 -1.13 11.69
CA GLN A 47 0.02 0.18 11.92
C GLN A 47 1.31 0.31 11.12
N LEU A 48 2.12 -0.75 11.06
CA LEU A 48 3.37 -0.72 10.31
C LEU A 48 3.14 -0.58 8.80
N MET A 49 2.13 -1.26 8.24
CA MET A 49 1.74 -1.10 6.84
C MET A 49 1.25 0.32 6.54
N PHE A 50 0.46 0.88 7.46
CA PHE A 50 -0.02 2.26 7.36
C PHE A 50 1.15 3.27 7.35
N GLU A 51 2.09 3.14 8.28
CA GLU A 51 3.29 3.99 8.34
C GLU A 51 4.15 3.89 7.07
N ASN A 52 4.25 2.71 6.46
CA ASN A 52 5.00 2.54 5.21
C ASN A 52 4.31 3.18 4.01
N SER A 53 2.98 3.04 3.91
CA SER A 53 2.19 3.72 2.89
C SER A 53 2.30 5.24 3.04
N ASP A 54 2.19 5.77 4.27
CA ASP A 54 2.37 7.19 4.57
C ASP A 54 3.79 7.67 4.21
N ALA A 55 4.83 6.89 4.53
CA ALA A 55 6.20 7.24 4.18
C ALA A 55 6.41 7.31 2.66
N ALA A 56 5.77 6.43 1.89
CA ALA A 56 5.81 6.48 0.43
C ALA A 56 5.10 7.74 -0.10
N LEU A 57 3.91 8.06 0.42
CA LEU A 57 3.18 9.29 0.05
C LEU A 57 3.97 10.55 0.40
N PHE A 58 4.57 10.61 1.59
CA PHE A 58 5.40 11.73 2.01
C PHE A 58 6.58 11.99 1.06
N LYS A 59 7.15 10.93 0.47
CA LYS A 59 8.20 11.06 -0.55
C LYS A 59 7.69 11.56 -1.89
N ILE A 60 6.43 11.30 -2.24
CA ILE A 60 5.77 11.86 -3.44
C ILE A 60 5.51 13.36 -3.24
N GLU A 61 5.17 13.75 -2.01
CA GLU A 61 4.85 15.13 -1.64
C GLU A 61 6.07 16.01 -1.38
N ASP A 62 7.29 15.47 -1.44
CA ASP A 62 8.51 16.22 -1.16
C ASP A 62 8.67 17.40 -2.15
N PRO A 63 8.51 18.65 -1.70
CA PRO A 63 8.53 19.82 -2.59
C PRO A 63 9.89 20.02 -3.25
N THR A 64 10.96 19.47 -2.67
CA THR A 64 12.31 19.53 -3.25
C THR A 64 12.48 18.61 -4.45
N GLN A 65 11.60 17.62 -4.61
CA GLN A 65 11.65 16.64 -5.70
C GLN A 65 10.59 16.90 -6.77
N VAL A 66 9.57 17.73 -6.51
CA VAL A 66 8.48 17.99 -7.45
C VAL A 66 8.98 18.46 -8.83
N GLU A 67 9.98 19.33 -8.89
CA GLU A 67 10.57 19.78 -10.16
C GLU A 67 11.21 18.61 -10.92
N ASN A 68 11.97 17.75 -10.24
CA ASN A 68 12.56 16.55 -10.83
C ASN A 68 11.49 15.55 -11.29
N GLN A 69 10.37 15.44 -10.56
CA GLN A 69 9.26 14.55 -10.91
C GLN A 69 8.39 15.08 -12.05
N LEU A 70 8.41 16.39 -12.29
CA LEU A 70 7.76 17.05 -13.43
C LEU A 70 8.67 17.16 -14.67
N ALA A 71 9.97 16.93 -14.52
CA ALA A 71 10.91 16.86 -15.63
C ALA A 71 10.71 15.57 -16.46
N THR A 72 11.18 15.53 -17.70
CA THR A 72 10.92 14.47 -18.70
C THR A 72 11.02 13.01 -18.21
N ASN A 73 11.90 12.70 -17.26
CA ASN A 73 12.08 11.34 -16.73
C ASN A 73 11.42 11.12 -15.35
N GLY A 74 10.65 12.09 -14.88
CA GLY A 74 9.96 12.08 -13.61
C GLY A 74 8.61 11.36 -13.69
N MET A 75 8.09 10.95 -12.53
CA MET A 75 6.87 10.14 -12.46
C MET A 75 5.63 10.86 -13.01
N PHE A 76 5.56 12.18 -12.90
CA PHE A 76 4.41 12.97 -13.36
C PHE A 76 4.49 13.31 -14.85
N ALA A 77 5.71 13.46 -15.37
CA ALA A 77 5.94 13.73 -16.79
C ALA A 77 5.61 12.53 -17.68
N TYR A 78 5.62 11.32 -17.13
CA TYR A 78 5.19 10.11 -17.84
C TYR A 78 3.81 10.27 -18.53
N PHE A 79 2.89 10.98 -17.86
CA PHE A 79 1.54 11.23 -18.35
C PHE A 79 1.40 12.42 -19.30
N ASP A 80 2.51 13.05 -19.74
CA ASP A 80 2.45 14.14 -20.72
C ASP A 80 2.09 13.67 -22.13
N SER A 81 2.39 12.42 -22.46
CA SER A 81 2.00 11.83 -23.75
C SER A 81 0.54 11.40 -23.74
N ASP A 82 -0.18 11.66 -24.83
CA ASP A 82 -1.56 11.19 -25.02
C ASP A 82 -1.67 9.66 -24.92
N ASP A 83 -0.63 8.93 -25.36
CA ASP A 83 -0.57 7.47 -25.32
C ASP A 83 -0.42 6.87 -23.90
N HIS A 84 -0.16 7.72 -22.90
CA HIS A 84 0.10 7.31 -21.51
C HIS A 84 -1.00 7.75 -20.53
N LYS A 85 -1.98 8.55 -20.96
CA LYS A 85 -3.01 9.13 -20.07
C LYS A 85 -3.90 8.11 -19.37
N THR A 86 -4.04 6.92 -19.96
CA THR A 86 -4.87 5.83 -19.43
C THR A 86 -4.05 4.72 -18.80
N ASP A 87 -2.73 4.87 -18.74
CA ASP A 87 -1.83 3.86 -18.19
C ASP A 87 -1.79 3.96 -16.65
N GLU A 88 -1.47 2.85 -16.00
CA GLU A 88 -1.05 2.84 -14.60
C GLU A 88 0.47 2.71 -14.54
N LEU A 89 1.15 3.77 -14.10
CA LEU A 89 2.59 3.74 -13.84
C LEU A 89 2.82 3.13 -12.45
N VAL A 90 3.64 2.10 -12.37
CA VAL A 90 3.83 1.34 -11.12
C VAL A 90 5.30 1.19 -10.76
N PHE A 91 5.61 1.30 -9.47
CA PHE A 91 6.95 1.03 -8.97
C PHE A 91 6.93 0.56 -7.52
N CYS A 92 7.94 -0.22 -7.14
CA CYS A 92 8.12 -0.68 -5.77
C CYS A 92 8.86 0.37 -4.92
N TYR A 93 8.26 0.77 -3.80
CA TYR A 93 8.88 1.66 -2.84
C TYR A 93 9.89 0.91 -1.96
N LYS A 94 11.16 1.32 -2.07
CA LYS A 94 12.29 0.77 -1.32
C LYS A 94 12.79 1.84 -0.36
N GLY A 95 12.39 1.80 0.91
CA GLY A 95 12.74 2.85 1.89
C GLY A 95 14.25 2.99 2.17
N ALA A 96 15.06 1.98 1.84
CA ALA A 96 16.52 2.03 1.93
C ALA A 96 17.20 2.73 0.74
N ASN A 97 16.48 2.97 -0.36
CA ASN A 97 17.06 3.60 -1.55
C ASN A 97 17.12 5.12 -1.39
N SER A 98 18.23 5.71 -1.82
CA SER A 98 18.39 7.17 -1.88
C SER A 98 17.52 7.82 -2.97
N THR A 99 17.26 7.10 -4.05
CA THR A 99 16.38 7.53 -5.14
C THR A 99 14.98 6.97 -4.94
N PHE A 100 14.01 7.87 -4.75
CA PHE A 100 12.62 7.50 -4.56
C PHE A 100 11.97 6.90 -5.82
N PHE A 101 12.21 7.53 -6.97
CA PHE A 101 11.64 7.10 -8.26
C PHE A 101 12.68 7.16 -9.38
N ASN A 102 12.62 6.17 -10.27
CA ASN A 102 13.37 6.14 -11.51
C ASN A 102 12.50 5.43 -12.57
N LEU A 103 12.22 6.10 -13.69
CA LEU A 103 11.39 5.57 -14.76
C LEU A 103 11.94 4.24 -15.34
N GLN A 104 13.25 4.03 -15.33
CA GLN A 104 13.88 2.78 -15.79
C GLN A 104 13.60 1.58 -14.88
N ASN A 105 13.24 1.85 -13.61
CA ASN A 105 12.88 0.85 -12.62
C ASN A 105 11.38 0.90 -12.32
N ALA A 106 10.58 1.51 -13.17
CA ALA A 106 9.12 1.48 -13.11
C ALA A 106 8.60 0.47 -14.14
N SER A 107 7.40 -0.06 -13.92
CA SER A 107 6.64 -0.80 -14.92
C SER A 107 5.40 0.01 -15.29
N VAL A 108 4.70 -0.43 -16.33
CA VAL A 108 3.45 0.19 -16.77
C VAL A 108 2.43 -0.90 -16.99
N ILE A 109 1.22 -0.69 -16.50
CA ILE A 109 0.02 -1.45 -16.87
C ILE A 109 -0.78 -0.58 -17.83
N SER A 110 -0.93 -1.02 -19.08
CA SER A 110 -1.73 -0.30 -20.06
C SER A 110 -3.23 -0.45 -19.74
N SER A 111 -4.08 0.37 -20.34
CA SER A 111 -5.54 0.31 -20.13
C SER A 111 -6.19 -1.03 -20.52
N ASP A 112 -5.53 -1.82 -21.38
CA ASP A 112 -5.93 -3.18 -21.75
C ASP A 112 -5.37 -4.28 -20.80
N GLY A 113 -4.65 -3.88 -19.75
CA GLY A 113 -4.01 -4.75 -18.77
C GLY A 113 -2.63 -5.28 -19.18
N THR A 114 -2.09 -4.88 -20.34
CA THR A 114 -0.78 -5.36 -20.81
C THR A 114 0.39 -4.62 -20.15
N THR A 115 1.47 -5.35 -19.87
CA THR A 115 2.65 -4.82 -19.15
C THR A 115 3.88 -4.62 -20.06
N THR A 116 3.67 -4.31 -21.34
CA THR A 116 4.73 -4.30 -22.36
C THR A 116 5.43 -2.94 -22.52
N LYS A 117 4.79 -1.83 -22.11
CA LYS A 117 5.27 -0.46 -22.35
C LYS A 117 6.57 -0.11 -21.59
N ASN A 118 6.77 -0.65 -20.39
CA ASN A 118 7.98 -0.37 -19.59
C ASN A 118 8.47 -1.61 -18.81
N GLY A 119 8.28 -2.80 -19.38
CA GLY A 119 8.70 -4.07 -18.77
C GLY A 119 8.02 -4.39 -17.44
N VAL A 120 8.63 -5.30 -16.69
CA VAL A 120 8.11 -5.85 -15.41
C VAL A 120 9.05 -5.65 -14.23
N ALA A 121 10.11 -4.86 -14.39
CA ALA A 121 11.14 -4.68 -13.37
C ALA A 121 10.73 -3.73 -12.23
N GLY A 122 9.65 -2.96 -12.40
CA GLY A 122 9.15 -2.05 -11.38
C GLY A 122 8.19 -2.65 -10.35
N TYR A 123 7.66 -3.86 -10.59
CA TYR A 123 6.79 -4.52 -9.61
C TYR A 123 7.56 -4.91 -8.35
N CYS A 124 6.90 -4.92 -7.20
CA CYS A 124 7.52 -5.39 -5.97
C CYS A 124 7.86 -6.87 -6.04
N GLN A 125 9.14 -7.18 -5.80
CA GLN A 125 9.62 -8.54 -5.64
C GLN A 125 9.66 -8.91 -4.17
N SER A 126 9.57 -10.20 -3.87
CA SER A 126 9.60 -10.75 -2.51
C SER A 126 10.84 -10.40 -1.67
N THR A 127 11.91 -9.88 -2.27
CA THR A 127 13.13 -9.44 -1.57
C THR A 127 13.23 -7.92 -1.39
N TRP A 128 12.30 -7.15 -1.96
CA TRP A 128 12.39 -5.69 -2.09
C TRP A 128 11.58 -4.97 -1.03
N PHE A 129 11.99 -5.18 0.22
CA PHE A 129 11.27 -4.64 1.36
C PHE A 129 11.44 -3.13 1.52
N SER A 130 10.36 -2.46 1.90
CA SER A 130 10.33 -1.02 2.16
C SER A 130 10.99 -0.64 3.49
N THR A 131 11.19 -1.62 4.39
CA THR A 131 11.82 -1.42 5.71
C THR A 131 13.07 -2.27 5.89
N GLY A 132 14.01 -1.79 6.70
CA GLY A 132 15.23 -2.53 7.06
C GLY A 132 15.00 -3.81 7.89
N ARG A 133 13.78 -4.06 8.36
CA ARG A 133 13.38 -5.33 9.01
C ARG A 133 12.76 -6.34 8.04
N SER A 134 12.83 -6.07 6.73
CA SER A 134 12.38 -6.99 5.67
C SER A 134 10.96 -7.52 5.85
N ALA A 135 10.06 -6.67 6.36
CA ALA A 135 8.72 -7.12 6.74
C ALA A 135 7.67 -6.73 5.69
N ILE A 136 7.78 -5.56 5.08
CA ILE A 136 6.71 -4.96 4.26
C ILE A 136 7.16 -4.76 2.83
N LEU A 137 6.28 -5.11 1.91
CA LEU A 137 6.38 -4.73 0.49
C LEU A 137 5.34 -3.62 0.23
N THR A 138 5.78 -2.53 -0.38
CA THR A 138 4.93 -1.37 -0.70
C THR A 138 5.03 -1.05 -2.18
N GLN A 139 3.94 -1.16 -2.91
CA GLN A 139 3.87 -0.77 -4.33
C GLN A 139 3.04 0.50 -4.51
N VAL A 140 3.56 1.40 -5.33
CA VAL A 140 2.92 2.66 -5.68
C VAL A 140 2.38 2.55 -7.10
N TYR A 141 1.14 2.99 -7.29
CA TYR A 141 0.43 3.07 -8.56
C TYR A 141 0.05 4.53 -8.80
N LEU A 142 0.39 5.06 -9.98
CA LEU A 142 0.01 6.40 -10.41
C LEU A 142 -0.90 6.28 -11.62
N THR A 143 -1.95 7.09 -11.63
CA THR A 143 -2.90 7.20 -12.75
C THR A 143 -3.24 8.66 -12.97
N GLN A 144 -3.43 9.07 -14.23
CA GLN A 144 -3.97 10.39 -14.50
C GLN A 144 -5.50 10.36 -14.40
N VAL A 145 -6.05 11.30 -13.63
CA VAL A 145 -7.51 11.50 -13.55
C VAL A 145 -7.95 12.29 -14.78
N ALA A 146 -8.80 11.67 -15.60
CA ALA A 146 -9.39 12.32 -16.75
C ALA A 146 -10.13 13.61 -16.31
N SER A 147 -9.71 14.74 -16.86
CA SER A 147 -10.32 16.04 -16.60
C SER A 147 -11.17 16.42 -17.80
N ASN A 148 -12.49 16.53 -17.65
CA ASN A 148 -13.41 17.01 -18.69
C ASN A 148 -13.34 18.54 -18.82
N SER A 149 -12.15 19.12 -18.76
CA SER A 149 -11.97 20.57 -18.78
C SER A 149 -12.00 21.08 -20.23
N LYS A 150 -12.43 22.34 -20.40
CA LYS A 150 -12.46 22.99 -21.71
C LYS A 150 -11.05 22.98 -22.34
N PRO A 151 -10.93 22.99 -23.68
CA PRO A 151 -9.63 23.14 -24.33
C PRO A 151 -8.83 24.30 -23.72
N LEU A 152 -7.55 24.06 -23.43
CA LEU A 152 -6.62 25.01 -22.79
C LEU A 152 -6.91 25.37 -21.32
N ALA A 153 -7.95 24.83 -20.67
CA ALA A 153 -8.26 25.15 -19.27
C ALA A 153 -7.15 24.79 -18.28
N ASN A 154 -6.31 23.82 -18.63
CA ASN A 154 -5.22 23.35 -17.79
C ASN A 154 -3.88 24.03 -18.13
N PHE A 155 -3.83 24.95 -19.11
CA PHE A 155 -2.60 25.62 -19.50
C PHE A 155 -2.30 26.81 -18.59
N THR A 156 -1.02 26.99 -18.24
CA THR A 156 -0.58 28.22 -17.57
C THR A 156 -0.86 29.43 -18.47
N LEU A 157 -1.56 30.43 -17.94
CA LEU A 157 -1.83 31.68 -18.66
C LEU A 157 -0.51 32.32 -19.13
N GLY A 158 -0.48 32.75 -20.39
CA GLY A 158 0.71 33.38 -20.99
C GLY A 158 1.73 32.40 -21.57
N THR A 159 1.43 31.10 -21.60
CA THR A 159 2.25 30.09 -22.28
C THR A 159 1.56 29.60 -23.57
N SER A 160 2.35 29.19 -24.57
CA SER A 160 1.82 28.60 -25.81
C SER A 160 1.93 27.08 -25.77
N ALA A 161 1.01 26.39 -26.43
CA ALA A 161 1.13 24.95 -26.64
C ALA A 161 2.41 24.63 -27.42
N GLY A 162 3.24 23.72 -26.89
CA GLY A 162 4.51 23.29 -27.52
C GLY A 162 5.75 24.10 -27.15
N GLN A 163 5.66 25.12 -26.29
CA GLN A 163 6.80 25.96 -25.87
C GLN A 163 7.51 25.46 -24.59
N SER A 164 7.18 24.27 -24.07
CA SER A 164 7.88 23.73 -22.91
C SER A 164 9.09 22.87 -23.33
N THR A 165 10.27 23.23 -22.82
CA THR A 165 11.52 22.53 -23.11
C THR A 165 11.79 21.35 -22.18
N ASN A 166 11.23 21.33 -20.96
CA ASN A 166 11.53 20.30 -19.95
C ASN A 166 10.41 19.99 -18.92
N VAL A 167 9.47 20.92 -18.67
CA VAL A 167 8.40 20.76 -17.66
C VAL A 167 7.07 21.20 -18.24
N SER A 168 6.09 20.30 -18.32
CA SER A 168 4.79 20.58 -18.92
C SER A 168 4.14 21.86 -18.39
N ASN A 169 3.72 22.75 -19.30
CA ASN A 169 2.98 23.97 -18.97
C ASN A 169 1.48 23.72 -18.71
N THR A 170 1.13 22.46 -18.42
CA THR A 170 -0.23 22.04 -18.14
C THR A 170 -0.34 21.49 -16.72
N THR A 171 -1.45 21.77 -16.05
CA THR A 171 -1.85 21.10 -14.82
C THR A 171 -2.48 19.74 -15.13
N LYS A 172 -2.13 18.74 -14.32
CA LYS A 172 -2.65 17.38 -14.39
C LYS A 172 -3.13 16.96 -13.01
N SER A 173 -4.25 16.27 -12.96
CA SER A 173 -4.71 15.59 -11.75
C SER A 173 -4.20 14.16 -11.78
N ILE A 174 -3.42 13.78 -10.77
CA ILE A 174 -2.80 12.46 -10.63
C ILE A 174 -3.35 11.80 -9.37
N SER A 175 -3.90 10.60 -9.52
CA SER A 175 -4.29 9.75 -8.40
C SER A 175 -3.17 8.77 -8.10
N VAL A 176 -2.74 8.75 -6.85
CA VAL A 176 -1.73 7.83 -6.33
C VAL A 176 -2.43 6.82 -5.43
N THR A 177 -2.23 5.54 -5.71
CA THR A 177 -2.66 4.45 -4.83
C THR A 177 -1.43 3.72 -4.32
N VAL A 178 -1.27 3.64 -3.00
CA VAL A 178 -0.16 2.94 -2.34
C VAL A 178 -0.70 1.70 -1.66
N ILE A 179 -0.13 0.55 -1.98
CA ILE A 179 -0.55 -0.75 -1.45
C ILE A 179 0.61 -1.38 -0.70
N SER A 180 0.43 -1.58 0.60
CA SER A 180 1.40 -2.21 1.49
C SER A 180 0.91 -3.57 1.95
N VAL A 181 1.81 -4.56 2.00
CA VAL A 181 1.50 -5.92 2.50
C VAL A 181 2.56 -6.42 3.46
N LEU A 182 2.16 -7.37 4.31
CA LEU A 182 3.05 -8.13 5.20
C LEU A 182 3.08 -9.60 4.76
N PRO A 183 4.01 -10.02 3.88
CA PRO A 183 4.09 -11.38 3.37
C PRO A 183 4.17 -12.45 4.48
N SER A 184 4.87 -12.15 5.57
CA SER A 184 5.13 -13.10 6.66
C SER A 184 3.90 -13.48 7.50
N PHE A 185 2.77 -12.79 7.30
CA PHE A 185 1.52 -13.07 7.99
C PHE A 185 0.55 -13.93 7.16
N SER A 186 0.95 -14.36 5.97
CA SER A 186 0.20 -15.29 5.12
C SER A 186 1.02 -16.56 4.85
N SER A 187 0.31 -17.64 4.49
CA SER A 187 0.91 -18.85 3.93
C SER A 187 1.07 -18.80 2.41
N ALA A 188 0.68 -17.69 1.76
CA ALA A 188 0.82 -17.49 0.33
C ALA A 188 2.29 -17.52 -0.11
N SER A 189 2.54 -18.02 -1.32
CA SER A 189 3.89 -18.07 -1.87
C SER A 189 4.36 -16.69 -2.33
N SER A 190 5.69 -16.49 -2.44
CA SER A 190 6.25 -15.27 -3.02
C SER A 190 5.70 -14.98 -4.42
N SER A 191 5.47 -16.02 -5.23
CA SER A 191 4.88 -15.87 -6.57
C SER A 191 3.45 -15.37 -6.51
N ASP A 192 2.63 -15.84 -5.57
CA ASP A 192 1.24 -15.37 -5.44
C ASP A 192 1.20 -13.88 -5.11
N ILE A 193 2.10 -13.42 -4.23
CA ILE A 193 2.21 -12.01 -3.84
C ILE A 193 2.66 -11.16 -5.03
N GLU A 194 3.70 -11.59 -5.74
CA GLU A 194 4.22 -10.92 -6.92
C GLU A 194 3.18 -10.86 -8.06
N ASP A 195 2.38 -11.90 -8.23
CA ASP A 195 1.32 -11.95 -9.24
C ASP A 195 0.13 -11.07 -8.87
N CYS A 196 -0.23 -10.95 -7.59
CA CYS A 196 -1.19 -9.94 -7.15
C CYS A 196 -0.72 -8.53 -7.45
N PHE A 197 0.56 -8.22 -7.23
CA PHE A 197 1.13 -6.90 -7.53
C PHE A 197 1.19 -6.54 -9.02
N LYS A 198 1.08 -7.52 -9.93
CA LYS A 198 1.04 -7.28 -11.38
C LYS A 198 -0.36 -6.93 -11.90
N LYS A 199 -1.38 -6.99 -11.05
CA LYS A 199 -2.76 -6.63 -11.40
C LYS A 199 -2.96 -5.11 -11.34
N ASN A 200 -4.06 -4.64 -11.92
CA ASN A 200 -4.46 -3.24 -11.79
C ASN A 200 -4.69 -2.89 -10.32
N LYS A 201 -4.47 -1.61 -9.95
CA LYS A 201 -4.58 -1.13 -8.57
C LYS A 201 -5.88 -1.52 -7.86
N ASP A 202 -7.00 -1.59 -8.59
CA ASP A 202 -8.32 -1.89 -8.02
C ASP A 202 -8.55 -3.40 -7.81
N GLU A 203 -7.74 -4.27 -8.45
CA GLU A 203 -7.84 -5.73 -8.34
C GLU A 203 -6.87 -6.32 -7.30
N VAL A 204 -5.81 -5.58 -6.97
CA VAL A 204 -4.74 -6.02 -6.05
C VAL A 204 -5.28 -6.32 -4.65
N GLY A 205 -6.15 -5.45 -4.11
CA GLY A 205 -6.75 -5.65 -2.79
C GLY A 205 -7.63 -6.90 -2.73
N THR A 206 -8.40 -7.17 -3.79
CA THR A 206 -9.20 -8.40 -3.92
C THR A 206 -8.30 -9.63 -3.96
N CYS A 207 -7.23 -9.59 -4.76
CA CYS A 207 -6.26 -10.68 -4.86
C CYS A 207 -5.61 -11.02 -3.51
N PHE A 208 -5.19 -10.00 -2.75
CA PHE A 208 -4.64 -10.22 -1.41
C PHE A 208 -5.69 -10.72 -0.42
N GLY A 209 -6.93 -10.23 -0.51
CA GLY A 209 -8.06 -10.71 0.28
C GLY A 209 -8.34 -12.20 0.06
N ASP A 210 -8.37 -12.65 -1.20
CA ASP A 210 -8.62 -14.04 -1.57
C ASP A 210 -7.53 -15.01 -1.04
N LEU A 211 -6.31 -14.51 -0.90
CA LEU A 211 -5.16 -15.25 -0.37
C LEU A 211 -4.96 -15.08 1.15
N ASN A 212 -5.88 -14.40 1.84
CA ASN A 212 -5.78 -14.05 3.27
C ASN A 212 -4.46 -13.35 3.62
N ILE A 213 -3.92 -12.53 2.71
CA ILE A 213 -2.73 -11.72 2.97
C ILE A 213 -3.19 -10.41 3.61
N PRO A 214 -2.69 -10.01 4.80
CA PRO A 214 -2.96 -8.70 5.34
C PRO A 214 -2.38 -7.61 4.45
N TYR A 215 -3.21 -6.62 4.12
CA TYR A 215 -2.82 -5.51 3.26
C TYR A 215 -3.43 -4.18 3.73
N ASN A 216 -2.83 -3.10 3.27
CA ASN A 216 -3.35 -1.74 3.42
C ASN A 216 -3.32 -1.05 2.05
N VAL A 217 -4.41 -0.35 1.73
CA VAL A 217 -4.50 0.51 0.54
C VAL A 217 -4.71 1.93 1.02
N GLN A 218 -3.91 2.85 0.51
CA GLN A 218 -4.10 4.28 0.66
C GLN A 218 -4.23 4.94 -0.70
N ARG A 219 -5.06 5.98 -0.80
CA ARG A 219 -5.25 6.76 -2.02
C ARG A 219 -5.11 8.24 -1.71
N ALA A 220 -4.37 8.94 -2.55
CA ALA A 220 -4.21 10.39 -2.49
C ALA A 220 -4.28 10.97 -3.90
N ASP A 221 -4.96 12.10 -4.05
CA ASP A 221 -5.12 12.78 -5.32
C ASP A 221 -4.36 14.12 -5.29
N TYR A 222 -3.55 14.35 -6.32
CA TYR A 222 -2.71 15.54 -6.43
C TYR A 222 -3.02 16.30 -7.71
N THR A 223 -2.87 17.62 -7.66
CA THR A 223 -2.80 18.45 -8.86
C THR A 223 -1.36 18.91 -9.04
N VAL A 224 -0.72 18.48 -10.12
CA VAL A 224 0.69 18.70 -10.41
C VAL A 224 0.86 19.44 -11.73
N GLY A 225 1.91 20.24 -11.85
CA GLY A 225 2.20 21.06 -13.04
C GLY A 225 1.93 22.55 -12.85
N ALA A 226 2.13 23.31 -13.92
CA ALA A 226 2.08 24.79 -14.00
C ALA A 226 2.83 25.55 -12.89
N ILE A 227 4.02 26.05 -13.23
CA ILE A 227 4.82 26.97 -12.41
C ILE A 227 4.02 28.26 -12.16
N PRO A 228 3.83 28.73 -10.91
CA PRO A 228 3.30 30.05 -10.63
C PRO A 228 4.43 31.08 -10.83
N THR A 229 4.68 31.52 -12.06
CA THR A 229 5.41 32.78 -12.23
C THR A 229 4.43 33.92 -12.10
N LEU A 230 4.47 34.58 -10.94
CA LEU A 230 3.82 35.87 -10.72
C LEU A 230 4.39 36.86 -11.74
N LYS A 231 3.55 37.39 -12.64
CA LYS A 231 3.87 38.63 -13.35
C LYS A 231 3.83 39.75 -12.31
N THR A 232 4.99 40.23 -11.88
CA THR A 232 5.09 41.60 -11.38
C THR A 232 4.77 42.53 -12.53
N SER A 233 3.64 43.22 -12.42
CA SER A 233 3.28 44.32 -13.33
C SER A 233 4.14 45.55 -13.06
#